data_AF-A0A3N7H1U5-F1
#
_entry.id   AF-A0A3N7H1U5-F1
#
_cell.length_a   1.000
_cell.length_b   1.000
_cell.length_c   1.000
_cell.angle_alpha   90.00
_cell.angle_beta   90.00
_cell.angle_gamma   90.00
#
_symmetry.space_group_name_H-M   'P 1'
#
loop_
_entity.id
_entity.type
_entity.pdbx_description
1 polymer ?
#
loop_
_entity_poly.entity_id
_entity_poly.type
_entity_poly.pdbx_seq_one_letter_code
_entity_poly.pdbx_strand_id
1 'polypeptide(L)' 'MQPLQQNTNGRQKSPTKRFLSVLGLFMFGFYFALGMAIIFWKDFPLQLDRTLRTLFGVLLVVYSFFRFVRLWQNR' A
#
# COMPACT_ATOMS: atom_id res chain seq x y z
N MET A 1 53.99 4.86 -2.60
CA MET A 1 53.00 4.42 -1.59
C MET A 1 51.74 5.23 -1.81
N GLN A 2 50.68 4.65 -2.39
CA GLN A 2 49.43 5.37 -2.71
C GLN A 2 48.47 5.25 -1.52
N PRO A 3 47.77 6.33 -1.11
CA PRO A 3 46.85 6.27 0.01
C PRO A 3 45.56 5.57 -0.41
N LEU A 4 45.14 4.61 0.41
CA LEU A 4 43.88 3.88 0.29
C LEU A 4 42.71 4.84 0.54
N GLN A 5 42.06 5.27 -0.54
CA GLN A 5 40.72 5.86 -0.51
C GLN A 5 39.70 4.81 -0.08
N GLN A 6 39.51 4.60 1.23
CA GLN A 6 38.34 3.89 1.73
C GLN A 6 37.16 4.85 1.82
N ASN A 7 36.43 4.92 0.72
CA ASN A 7 35.11 5.54 0.65
C ASN A 7 34.11 4.64 1.41
N THR A 8 34.07 4.77 2.74
CA THR A 8 33.05 4.15 3.60
C THR A 8 31.75 4.94 3.50
N ASN A 9 31.21 5.05 2.28
CA ASN A 9 29.80 5.37 2.11
C ASN A 9 29.01 4.16 2.60
N GLY A 10 28.61 4.22 3.87
CA GLY A 10 27.68 3.32 4.52
C GLY A 10 26.37 3.29 3.75
N ARG A 11 26.35 2.52 2.65
CA ARG A 11 25.14 2.13 1.93
C ARG A 11 24.37 1.16 2.83
N GLN A 12 23.75 1.68 3.88
CA GLN A 12 22.59 1.06 4.49
C GLN A 12 21.41 1.20 3.52
N LYS A 13 21.53 0.65 2.30
CA LYS A 13 20.47 0.64 1.29
C LYS A 13 19.40 -0.43 1.56
N SER A 14 19.41 -1.08 2.72
CA SER A 14 18.74 -2.38 2.89
C SER A 14 17.67 -2.49 4.00
N PRO A 15 17.71 -1.78 5.15
CA PRO A 15 16.68 -2.00 6.17
C PRO A 15 15.30 -1.56 5.66
N THR A 16 15.22 -0.36 5.10
CA THR A 16 13.96 0.26 4.66
C THR A 16 13.34 -0.42 3.44
N LYS A 17 14.14 -1.10 2.60
CA LYS A 17 13.64 -1.82 1.42
C LYS A 17 12.73 -2.98 1.81
N ARG A 18 13.09 -3.73 2.85
CA ARG A 18 12.29 -4.86 3.34
C ARG A 18 11.09 -4.40 4.14
N PHE A 19 11.25 -3.35 4.95
CA PHE A 19 10.14 -2.75 5.71
C PHE A 19 9.03 -2.18 4.84
N LEU A 20 9.36 -1.52 3.71
CA LEU A 20 8.33 -0.99 2.81
C LEU A 20 7.43 -2.09 2.22
N SER A 21 7.98 -3.28 2.01
CA SER A 21 7.25 -4.40 1.44
C SER A 21 6.24 -4.97 2.44
N VAL A 22 6.66 -5.16 3.70
CA VAL A 22 5.76 -5.62 4.77
C VAL A 22 4.71 -4.57 5.11
N LEU A 23 5.10 -3.29 5.19
CA LEU A 23 4.17 -2.19 5.42
C LEU A 23 3.15 -2.06 4.29
N GLY A 24 3.58 -2.19 3.02
CA GLY A 24 2.69 -2.17 1.88
C GLY A 24 1.72 -3.36 1.84
N LEU A 25 2.18 -4.57 2.19
CA LEU A 25 1.31 -5.75 2.31
C LEU A 25 0.31 -5.61 3.46
N PHE A 26 0.76 -5.07 4.60
CA PHE A 26 -0.10 -4.80 5.75
C PHE A 26 -1.16 -3.75 5.41
N MET A 27 -0.75 -2.64 4.79
CA MET A 27 -1.68 -1.61 4.30
C MET A 27 -2.65 -2.20 3.28
N PHE A 28 -2.18 -3.03 2.35
CA PHE A 28 -3.05 -3.70 1.38
C PHE A 28 -4.10 -4.57 2.07
N GLY A 29 -3.70 -5.43 3.01
CA GLY A 29 -4.63 -6.25 3.80
C GLY A 29 -5.63 -5.40 4.58
N PHE A 30 -5.19 -4.27 5.15
CA PHE A 30 -6.05 -3.33 5.87
C PHE A 30 -7.07 -2.65 4.95
N TYR A 31 -6.65 -2.14 3.78
CA TYR A 31 -7.56 -1.55 2.79
C TYR A 31 -8.51 -2.58 2.17
N PHE A 32 -8.06 -3.83 2.01
CA PHE A 32 -8.89 -4.94 1.56
C PHE A 32 -9.96 -5.31 2.60
N ALA A 33 -9.58 -5.40 3.87
CA ALA A 33 -10.50 -5.60 4.98
C ALA A 33 -11.49 -4.42 5.10
N LEU A 34 -11.04 -3.17 4.93
CA LEU A 34 -11.90 -1.99 4.88
C LEU A 34 -12.88 -2.04 3.71
N GLY A 35 -12.43 -2.42 2.51
CA GLY A 35 -13.28 -2.58 1.33
C GLY A 35 -14.35 -3.66 1.53
N MET A 36 -13.95 -4.82 2.05
CA MET A 36 -14.90 -5.88 2.43
C MET A 36 -15.84 -5.42 3.53
N ALA A 37 -15.35 -4.73 4.56
CA ALA A 37 -16.19 -4.17 5.61
C ALA A 37 -17.22 -3.22 5.01
N ILE A 38 -16.82 -2.27 4.15
CA ILE A 38 -17.73 -1.35 3.46
C ILE A 38 -18.76 -2.10 2.60
N ILE A 39 -18.38 -3.18 1.91
CA ILE A 39 -19.31 -4.02 1.14
C ILE A 39 -20.29 -4.75 2.08
N PHE A 40 -19.80 -5.29 3.20
CA PHE A 40 -20.61 -6.02 4.18
C PHE A 40 -21.49 -5.13 5.07
N TRP A 41 -21.12 -3.86 5.29
CA TRP A 41 -21.78 -2.99 6.28
C TRP A 41 -23.12 -2.44 5.80
N LYS A 42 -24.13 -3.32 5.67
CA LYS A 42 -25.39 -3.08 4.93
C LYS A 42 -26.15 -1.81 5.34
N ASP A 43 -25.94 -1.32 6.56
CA ASP A 43 -26.71 -0.26 7.22
C ASP A 43 -25.99 1.09 7.35
N PHE A 44 -25.10 1.44 6.42
CA PHE A 44 -24.51 2.79 6.43
C PHE A 44 -25.61 3.83 6.10
N PRO A 45 -25.84 4.85 6.94
CA PRO A 45 -26.96 5.80 6.82
C PRO A 45 -26.75 6.87 5.72
N LEU A 46 -25.97 6.55 4.69
CA LEU A 46 -25.81 7.39 3.51
C LEU A 46 -26.66 6.77 2.41
N GLN A 47 -27.60 7.54 1.86
CA GLN A 47 -28.55 7.17 0.80
C GLN A 47 -27.85 6.90 -0.56
N LEU A 48 -26.64 6.35 -0.54
CA LEU A 48 -25.89 5.99 -1.72
C LEU A 48 -26.42 4.66 -2.22
N ASP A 49 -26.89 4.69 -3.47
CA ASP A 49 -27.41 3.53 -4.18
C ASP A 49 -26.51 2.31 -3.98
N ARG A 50 -27.12 1.13 -3.81
CA ARG A 50 -26.42 -0.13 -3.53
C ARG A 50 -25.27 -0.37 -4.53
N THR A 51 -25.47 0.09 -5.76
CA THR A 51 -24.49 0.10 -6.85
C THR A 51 -23.27 0.95 -6.53
N LEU A 52 -23.47 2.21 -6.10
CA LEU A 52 -22.39 3.16 -5.85
C LEU A 52 -21.52 2.70 -4.68
N ARG A 53 -22.12 2.11 -3.66
CA ARG A 53 -21.39 1.59 -2.49
C ARG A 53 -20.49 0.41 -2.84
N THR A 54 -20.99 -0.55 -3.61
CA THR A 54 -20.16 -1.65 -4.11
C THR A 54 -19.05 -1.12 -5.02
N LEU A 55 -19.38 -0.16 -5.89
CA LEU A 55 -18.37 0.52 -6.72
C LEU A 55 -17.30 1.17 -5.85
N PHE A 56 -17.67 1.91 -4.81
CA PHE A 56 -16.74 2.59 -3.92
C PHE A 56 -15.81 1.61 -3.20
N GLY A 57 -16.35 0.52 -2.66
CA GLY A 57 -15.56 -0.54 -2.02
C GLY A 57 -14.57 -1.18 -2.99
N VAL A 58 -15.04 -1.56 -4.19
CA VAL A 58 -14.18 -2.14 -5.23
C VAL A 58 -13.12 -1.13 -5.69
N LEU A 59 -13.49 0.13 -5.90
CA LEU A 59 -12.58 1.20 -6.30
C LEU A 59 -11.50 1.42 -5.23
N LEU A 60 -11.86 1.37 -3.95
CA LEU A 60 -10.92 1.50 -2.83
C LEU A 60 -9.88 0.37 -2.85
N VAL A 61 -10.33 -0.86 -3.08
CA VAL A 61 -9.46 -2.05 -3.17
C VAL A 61 -8.54 -1.95 -4.39
N VAL A 62 -9.09 -1.63 -5.57
CA VAL A 62 -8.33 -1.47 -6.83
C VAL A 62 -7.32 -0.34 -6.72
N TYR A 63 -7.71 0.81 -6.16
CA TYR A 63 -6.83 1.95 -5.93
C TYR A 63 -5.68 1.63 -4.97
N SER A 64 -5.97 0.87 -3.91
CA SER A 64 -4.95 0.43 -2.96
C SER A 64 -3.91 -0.49 -3.62
N PHE A 65 -4.37 -1.39 -4.50
CA PHE A 65 -3.49 -2.20 -5.35
C PHE A 65 -2.63 -1.33 -6.25
N PHE A 66 -3.24 -0.39 -6.97
CA PHE A 66 -2.54 0.52 -7.87
C PHE A 66 -1.47 1.33 -7.13
N ARG A 67 -1.76 1.76 -5.89
CA ARG A 67 -0.80 2.46 -5.03
C ARG A 67 0.36 1.57 -4.58
N PHE A 68 0.10 0.30 -4.28
CA PHE A 68 1.15 -0.67 -3.96
C PHE A 68 2.07 -0.94 -5.17
N VAL A 69 1.48 -1.15 -6.34
CA VAL A 69 2.22 -1.34 -7.60
C VAL A 69 3.07 -0.12 -7.92
N ARG A 70 2.53 1.10 -7.74
CA ARG A 70 3.27 2.34 -7.92
C ARG A 70 4.44 2.49 -6.95
N LEU A 71 4.27 2.11 -5.68
CA LEU A 71 5.35 2.12 -4.69
C LEU A 71 6.48 1.13 -5.05
N TRP A 72 6.12 -0.02 -5.65
CA TRP A 72 7.08 -1.01 -6.14
C TRP A 72 7.84 -0.53 -7.37
N GLN A 73 7.18 0.19 -8.28
CA GLN A 73 7.77 0.64 -9.54
C GLN A 73 8.53 1.98 -9.45
N ASN A 74 8.22 2.83 -8.47
CA ASN A 74 8.96 4.08 -8.22
C ASN A 74 10.28 3.85 -7.45
N ARG A 75 10.91 2.69 -7.68
CA ARG A 75 12.17 2.21 -7.12
C ARG A 75 13.18 1.95 -8.22
#